data_AF-A0A923C174-F1
#
_entry.id   AF-A0A923C174-F1
#
_cell.length_a   1.000
_cell.length_b   1.000
_cell.length_c   1.000
_cell.angle_alpha   90.00
_cell.angle_beta   90.00
_cell.angle_gamma   90.00
#
_symmetry.space_group_name_H-M   'P 1'
#
loop_
_entity.id
_entity.type
_entity.pdbx_description
1 polymer ?
#
loop_
_entity_poly.entity_id
_entity_poly.type
_entity_poly.pdbx_seq_one_letter_code
_entity_poly.pdbx_strand_id
1 'polypeptide(L)'
;MTHSMTDDRLIELIEIWGADPASWPAAERAAGEILLRANPERFAGALAEARALDLMLEALPEPAMPRALTEAIVAAAPRPKAARKEAQRWFGLKTPWAPASGFAAVALGLFMGLTVAPVASADDEMTVEVQELVVSALGFDTATYAVEDVE
;
A
#
# COMPACT_ATOMS: atom_id res chain seq x y z
N MET A 1 -2.18 18.37 -4.30
CA MET A 1 -1.54 19.57 -4.85
C MET A 1 -0.29 19.14 -5.58
N THR A 2 -0.15 19.47 -6.87
CA THR A 2 1.08 19.17 -7.63
C THR A 2 2.05 20.33 -7.46
N HIS A 3 3.07 20.18 -6.62
CA HIS A 3 4.15 21.15 -6.53
C HIS A 3 5.04 21.05 -7.79
N SER A 4 5.48 22.20 -8.30
CA SER A 4 6.45 22.23 -9.40
C SER A 4 7.81 21.75 -8.91
N MET A 5 8.44 20.85 -9.65
CA MET A 5 9.73 20.28 -9.28
C MET A 5 10.86 21.30 -9.50
N THR A 6 11.46 21.73 -8.41
CA THR A 6 12.61 22.65 -8.36
C THR A 6 13.79 21.98 -7.68
N ASP A 7 14.99 22.56 -7.80
CA ASP A 7 16.18 22.00 -7.15
C ASP A 7 16.02 21.91 -5.63
N ASP A 8 15.46 22.96 -5.00
CA ASP A 8 15.23 23.00 -3.56
C ASP A 8 14.19 21.95 -3.13
N ARG A 9 13.13 21.75 -3.92
CA ARG A 9 12.13 20.72 -3.64
C ARG A 9 12.71 19.31 -3.76
N LEU A 10 13.61 19.07 -4.72
CA LEU A 10 14.28 17.78 -4.86
C LEU A 10 15.23 17.51 -3.68
N ILE A 11 15.92 18.54 -3.18
CA ILE A 11 16.76 18.42 -1.97
C ILE A 11 15.88 18.07 -0.77
N GLU A 12 14.77 18.77 -0.58
CA GLU A 12 13.80 18.48 0.50
C GLU A 12 13.24 17.05 0.40
N LEU A 13 12.96 16.56 -0.81
CA LEU A 13 12.54 15.17 -1.02
C LEU A 13 13.62 14.18 -0.59
N ILE A 14 14.89 14.44 -0.92
CA ILE A 14 16.01 13.58 -0.52
C ILE A 14 16.20 13.61 1.01
N GLU A 15 16.04 14.75 1.66
CA GLU A 15 16.18 14.90 3.10
C GLU A 15 15.05 14.19 3.88
N ILE A 16 13.81 14.27 3.39
CA ILE A 16 12.64 13.68 4.07
C ILE A 16 12.52 12.18 3.78
N TRP A 17 12.70 11.78 2.52
CA TRP A 17 12.39 10.42 2.05
C TRP A 17 13.63 9.56 1.77
N GLY A 18 14.81 10.16 1.79
CA GLY A 18 16.08 9.46 1.58
C GLY A 18 16.50 9.36 0.11
N ALA A 19 17.57 8.59 -0.11
CA ALA A 19 18.25 8.50 -1.40
C ALA A 19 17.54 7.63 -2.45
N ASP A 20 16.50 6.87 -2.06
CA ASP A 20 15.74 5.99 -2.94
C ASP A 20 14.50 6.70 -3.53
N PRO A 21 14.44 6.92 -4.86
CA PRO A 21 13.27 7.51 -5.51
C PRO A 21 11.99 6.69 -5.35
N ALA A 22 12.07 5.38 -5.11
CA ALA A 22 10.89 4.55 -4.89
C ALA A 22 10.11 4.98 -3.64
N SER A 23 10.80 5.51 -2.64
CA SER A 23 10.22 6.04 -1.39
C SER A 23 9.55 7.39 -1.57
N TRP A 24 9.82 8.12 -2.65
CA TRP A 24 9.26 9.46 -2.85
C TRP A 24 7.76 9.44 -3.15
N PRO A 25 7.03 10.53 -2.84
CA PRO A 25 5.61 10.68 -3.17
C PRO A 25 5.33 10.46 -4.66
N ALA A 26 4.28 9.68 -4.97
CA ALA A 26 3.98 9.28 -6.35
C ALA A 26 3.76 10.47 -7.31
N ALA A 27 3.20 11.57 -6.81
CA ALA A 27 2.95 12.78 -7.59
C ALA A 27 4.25 13.50 -8.04
N GLU A 28 5.33 13.34 -7.29
CA GLU A 28 6.58 14.09 -7.50
C GLU A 28 7.73 13.20 -7.99
N ARG A 29 7.64 11.87 -7.82
CA ARG A 29 8.68 10.89 -8.16
C ARG A 29 9.20 11.05 -9.60
N ALA A 30 8.29 11.04 -10.58
CA ALA A 30 8.68 11.11 -11.99
C ALA A 30 9.41 12.42 -12.32
N ALA A 31 8.95 13.54 -11.77
CA ALA A 31 9.59 14.84 -11.98
C ALA A 31 10.96 14.93 -11.30
N GLY A 32 11.08 14.38 -10.08
CA GLY A 32 12.33 14.32 -9.33
C GLY A 32 13.38 13.47 -10.04
N GLU A 33 13.01 12.31 -10.57
CA GLU A 33 13.90 11.44 -11.34
C GLU A 33 14.41 12.10 -12.62
N ILE A 34 13.55 12.87 -13.31
CA ILE A 34 13.96 13.63 -14.50
C ILE A 34 15.00 14.68 -14.12
N LEU A 35 14.74 15.48 -13.07
CA LEU A 35 15.64 16.53 -12.63
C LEU A 35 16.97 15.98 -12.11
N LEU A 36 16.92 14.86 -11.38
CA LEU A 36 18.10 14.16 -10.88
C LEU A 36 18.97 13.63 -12.03
N ARG A 37 18.36 13.05 -13.06
CA ARG A 37 19.07 12.54 -14.25
C ARG A 37 19.67 13.67 -15.09
N ALA A 38 19.02 14.84 -15.12
CA ALA A 38 19.53 16.00 -15.84
C ALA A 38 20.76 16.62 -15.16
N ASN A 39 20.83 16.60 -13.82
CA ASN A 39 21.90 17.26 -13.05
C ASN A 39 22.44 16.37 -11.91
N PRO A 40 23.04 15.20 -12.20
CA PRO A 40 23.42 14.24 -11.16
C PRO A 40 24.47 14.80 -10.18
N GLU A 41 25.44 15.57 -10.69
CA GLU A 41 26.53 16.15 -9.88
C GLU A 41 26.01 17.16 -8.85
N ARG A 42 24.90 17.84 -9.14
CA ARG A 42 24.33 18.85 -8.25
C ARG A 42 23.74 18.25 -6.98
N PHE A 43 23.15 17.06 -7.09
CA PHE A 43 22.49 16.37 -5.99
C PHE A 43 23.36 15.25 -5.38
N ALA A 44 24.56 15.03 -5.91
CA ALA A 44 25.47 13.98 -5.46
C ALA A 44 25.80 14.08 -3.96
N GLY A 45 25.98 15.30 -3.44
CA GLY A 45 26.23 15.55 -2.02
C GLY A 45 25.05 15.11 -1.13
N ALA A 46 23.85 15.61 -1.43
CA ALA A 46 22.63 15.27 -0.69
C ALA A 46 22.33 13.76 -0.73
N LEU A 47 22.49 13.13 -1.90
CA LEU A 47 22.32 11.68 -2.03
C LEU A 47 23.39 10.88 -1.28
N ALA A 48 24.63 11.36 -1.23
CA ALA A 48 25.69 10.69 -0.49
C ALA A 48 25.44 10.73 1.03
N GLU A 49 24.96 11.87 1.54
CA GLU A 49 24.59 12.03 2.94
C GLU A 49 23.42 11.13 3.32
N ALA A 50 22.34 11.14 2.51
CA ALA A 50 21.20 10.25 2.73
C ALA A 50 21.60 8.76 2.70
N ARG A 51 22.42 8.34 1.74
CA ARG A 51 22.93 6.95 1.69
C ARG A 51 23.83 6.60 2.87
N ALA A 52 24.62 7.55 3.37
CA ALA A 52 25.46 7.31 4.54
C ALA A 52 24.61 7.00 5.78
N LEU A 53 23.50 7.71 5.96
CA LEU A 53 22.53 7.43 7.01
C LEU A 53 21.90 6.04 6.83
N ASP A 54 21.45 5.72 5.62
CA ASP A 54 20.86 4.40 5.31
C ASP A 54 21.83 3.26 5.64
N LEU A 55 23.10 3.39 5.28
CA LEU A 55 24.15 2.41 5.60
C LEU A 55 24.40 2.27 7.10
N MET A 56 24.33 3.37 7.85
CA MET A 56 24.46 3.34 9.31
C MET A 56 23.29 2.58 9.96
N LEU A 57 22.08 2.74 9.42
CA LEU A 57 20.88 2.04 9.89
C LEU A 57 20.90 0.56 9.50
N GLU A 58 21.35 0.24 8.28
CA GLU A 58 21.50 -1.14 7.79
C GLU A 58 22.54 -1.94 8.59
N ALA A 59 23.54 -1.26 9.17
CA ALA A 59 24.55 -1.89 10.01
C ALA A 59 24.01 -2.38 11.38
N LEU A 60 22.79 -2.01 11.74
CA LEU A 60 22.17 -2.47 12.99
C LEU A 60 21.77 -3.96 12.88
N PRO A 61 21.98 -4.75 13.94
CA PRO A 61 21.60 -6.16 13.93
C PRO A 61 20.09 -6.32 13.73
N GLU A 62 19.70 -7.18 12.80
CA GLU A 62 18.29 -7.46 12.54
C GLU A 62 17.64 -8.07 13.80
N PRO A 63 16.50 -7.53 14.26
CA PRO A 63 15.83 -8.05 15.45
C PRO A 63 15.36 -9.48 15.19
N ALA A 64 15.77 -10.42 16.03
CA ALA A 64 15.27 -11.79 15.98
C ALA A 64 13.77 -11.79 16.25
N MET A 65 12.95 -12.20 15.26
CA MET A 65 11.50 -12.33 15.43
C MET A 65 11.19 -13.69 16.08
N PRO A 66 10.80 -13.75 17.36
CA PRO A 66 10.51 -15.02 18.01
C PRO A 66 9.23 -15.61 17.44
N ARG A 67 9.24 -16.92 17.17
CA ARG A 67 8.07 -17.65 16.64
C ARG A 67 6.80 -17.45 17.48
N ALA A 68 6.94 -17.33 18.79
CA ALA A 68 5.83 -17.08 19.70
C ALA A 68 5.10 -15.75 19.41
N LEU A 69 5.80 -14.71 18.94
CA LEU A 69 5.20 -13.44 18.55
C LEU A 69 4.38 -13.60 17.26
N THR A 70 4.91 -14.33 16.28
CA THR A 70 4.17 -14.66 15.05
C THR A 70 2.89 -15.44 15.37
N GLU A 71 2.98 -16.44 16.25
CA GLU A 71 1.82 -17.23 16.69
C GLU A 71 0.80 -16.39 17.45
N ALA A 72 1.25 -15.46 18.30
CA ALA A 72 0.38 -14.52 19.02
C ALA A 72 -0.36 -13.59 18.04
N ILE A 73 0.32 -13.04 17.04
CA ILE A 73 -0.30 -12.18 16.00
C ILE A 73 -1.34 -12.97 15.20
N VAL A 74 -1.02 -14.19 14.78
CA VAL A 74 -1.96 -15.06 14.04
C VAL A 74 -3.17 -15.42 14.91
N ALA A 75 -2.99 -15.65 16.21
CA ALA A 75 -4.07 -15.93 17.14
C ALA A 75 -4.96 -14.69 17.40
N ALA A 76 -4.38 -13.50 17.41
CA ALA A 76 -5.08 -12.23 17.61
C ALA A 76 -5.83 -11.74 16.35
N ALA A 77 -5.54 -12.31 15.18
CA ALA A 77 -6.21 -11.93 13.94
C ALA A 77 -7.73 -12.17 14.03
N PRO A 78 -8.58 -11.19 13.65
CA PRO A 78 -10.02 -11.34 13.68
C PRO A 78 -10.44 -12.46 12.72
N ARG A 79 -10.96 -13.56 13.29
CA ARG A 79 -11.46 -14.68 12.48
C ARG A 79 -12.80 -14.30 11.84
N PRO A 80 -12.97 -14.49 10.52
CA PRO A 80 -14.28 -14.29 9.91
C PRO A 80 -15.29 -15.23 10.57
N LYS A 81 -16.40 -14.67 11.08
CA LYS A 81 -17.50 -15.45 11.63
C LYS A 81 -17.96 -16.41 10.53
N ALA A 82 -17.72 -17.70 10.75
CA ALA A 82 -17.98 -18.71 9.73
C ALA A 82 -19.47 -18.74 9.37
N ALA A 83 -19.83 -18.14 8.24
CA ALA A 83 -21.10 -18.36 7.52
C ALA A 83 -21.25 -19.80 6.98
N ARG A 84 -20.39 -20.72 7.46
CA ARG A 84 -20.23 -22.10 6.99
C ARG A 84 -21.45 -22.97 7.32
N LYS A 85 -22.23 -22.62 8.35
CA LYS A 85 -23.42 -23.41 8.74
C LYS A 85 -24.61 -23.22 7.79
N GLU A 86 -24.75 -22.06 7.15
CA GLU A 86 -25.88 -21.82 6.23
C GLU A 86 -25.60 -22.35 4.82
N ALA A 87 -24.39 -22.14 4.28
CA ALA A 87 -24.01 -22.66 2.96
C ALA A 87 -24.07 -24.20 2.92
N GLN A 88 -23.62 -24.89 3.97
CA GLN A 88 -23.66 -26.35 4.03
C GLN A 88 -25.09 -26.92 4.11
N ARG A 89 -26.06 -26.12 4.57
CA ARG A 89 -27.47 -26.50 4.59
C ARG A 89 -28.11 -26.37 3.20
N TRP A 90 -27.64 -25.44 2.38
CA TRP A 90 -28.09 -25.25 0.98
C TRP A 90 -27.53 -26.33 0.04
N PHE A 91 -26.25 -26.70 0.19
CA PHE A 91 -25.62 -27.76 -0.61
C PHE A 91 -25.93 -29.19 -0.15
N GLY A 92 -26.72 -29.36 0.92
CA GLY A 92 -27.20 -30.67 1.39
C GLY A 92 -28.35 -31.25 0.55
N LEU A 93 -28.85 -30.52 -0.46
CA LEU A 93 -29.78 -31.06 -1.44
C LEU A 93 -29.01 -31.93 -2.45
N LYS A 94 -29.28 -33.23 -2.42
CA LYS A 94 -28.69 -34.28 -3.25
C LYS A 94 -28.99 -34.07 -4.74
N THR A 95 -28.36 -33.11 -5.39
CA THR A 95 -28.45 -32.90 -6.83
C THR A 95 -27.24 -33.56 -7.51
N PRO A 96 -27.38 -34.71 -8.18
CA PRO A 96 -26.26 -35.52 -8.67
C PRO A 96 -25.52 -34.93 -9.90
N TRP A 97 -25.73 -33.65 -10.24
CA TRP A 97 -25.24 -33.03 -11.48
C TRP A 97 -24.34 -31.80 -11.26
N ALA A 98 -23.76 -31.65 -10.06
CA ALA A 98 -22.97 -30.47 -9.71
C ALA A 98 -21.49 -30.76 -9.39
N PRO A 99 -20.66 -31.16 -10.38
CA PRO A 99 -19.23 -30.85 -10.27
C PRO A 99 -18.66 -30.14 -11.50
N ALA A 100 -19.47 -29.46 -12.33
CA ALA A 100 -18.97 -28.77 -13.53
C ALA A 100 -19.02 -27.22 -13.46
N SER A 101 -19.83 -26.63 -12.57
CA SER A 101 -19.99 -25.16 -12.53
C SER A 101 -18.91 -24.41 -11.74
N GLY A 102 -18.17 -25.09 -10.85
CA GLY A 102 -17.13 -24.45 -10.03
C GLY A 102 -15.92 -23.96 -10.83
N PHE A 103 -15.53 -24.69 -11.89
CA PHE A 103 -14.40 -24.31 -12.74
C PHE A 103 -14.71 -23.13 -13.66
N ALA A 104 -15.98 -22.93 -14.05
CA ALA A 104 -16.36 -21.81 -14.91
C ALA A 104 -16.24 -20.45 -14.18
N ALA A 105 -16.58 -20.39 -12.89
CA ALA A 105 -16.44 -19.17 -12.10
C ALA A 105 -14.96 -18.80 -11.86
N VAL A 106 -14.09 -19.81 -11.64
CA VAL A 106 -12.64 -19.60 -11.53
C VAL A 106 -12.06 -19.16 -12.87
N ALA A 107 -12.48 -19.75 -13.99
CA ALA A 107 -12.01 -19.36 -15.32
C ALA A 107 -12.46 -17.95 -15.73
N LEU A 108 -13.69 -17.57 -15.44
CA LEU A 108 -14.19 -16.20 -15.66
C LEU A 108 -13.51 -15.17 -14.75
N GLY A 109 -13.28 -15.50 -13.48
CA GLY A 109 -12.53 -14.63 -12.55
C GLY A 109 -11.06 -14.47 -12.96
N LEU A 110 -10.41 -15.56 -13.41
CA LEU A 110 -9.03 -15.52 -13.90
C LEU A 110 -8.92 -14.76 -15.23
N PHE A 111 -9.91 -14.90 -16.13
CA PHE A 111 -9.96 -14.19 -17.41
C PHE A 111 -10.26 -12.69 -17.23
N MET A 112 -11.14 -12.33 -16.28
CA MET A 112 -11.36 -10.94 -15.89
C MET A 112 -10.12 -10.35 -15.21
N GLY A 113 -9.43 -11.11 -14.35
CA GLY A 113 -8.19 -10.68 -13.70
C GLY A 113 -7.01 -10.49 -14.65
N LEU A 114 -6.91 -11.29 -15.72
CA LEU A 114 -5.86 -11.17 -16.74
C LEU A 114 -6.13 -10.06 -17.77
N THR A 115 -7.39 -9.67 -17.98
CA THR A 115 -7.75 -8.60 -18.93
C THR A 115 -7.89 -7.22 -18.27
N VAL A 116 -8.06 -7.14 -16.94
CA VAL A 116 -8.14 -5.89 -16.15
C VAL A 116 -6.77 -5.43 -15.59
N ALA A 117 -5.68 -6.12 -15.90
CA ALA A 117 -4.34 -5.53 -15.82
C ALA A 117 -4.02 -4.91 -17.20
N PRO A 118 -4.26 -3.60 -17.48
CA PRO A 118 -4.34 -2.45 -16.58
C PRO A 118 -5.53 -1.50 -16.87
N VAL A 119 -6.58 -1.49 -16.05
CA VAL A 119 -7.51 -0.33 -15.98
C VAL A 119 -8.18 -0.17 -14.60
N ALA A 120 -7.47 -0.53 -13.52
CA ALA A 120 -7.77 0.03 -12.21
C ALA A 120 -7.26 1.49 -12.15
N SER A 121 -7.84 2.32 -13.00
CA SER A 121 -7.76 3.78 -13.00
C SER A 121 -9.12 4.29 -13.45
N ALA A 122 -10.17 3.85 -12.75
CA ALA A 122 -11.54 4.34 -12.88
C ALA A 122 -12.34 3.80 -11.69
N ASP A 123 -12.10 4.38 -10.51
CA ASP A 123 -13.09 4.72 -9.48
C ASP A 123 -12.34 5.18 -8.23
N ASP A 124 -11.81 6.40 -8.35
CA ASP A 124 -11.16 7.15 -7.28
C ASP A 124 -12.10 7.25 -6.05
N GLU A 125 -13.41 7.36 -6.29
CA GLU A 125 -14.45 7.52 -5.27
C GLU A 125 -14.66 6.26 -4.40
N MET A 126 -14.68 5.06 -4.99
CA MET A 126 -14.93 3.81 -4.24
C MET A 126 -13.71 3.36 -3.42
N THR A 127 -12.50 3.75 -3.82
CA THR A 127 -11.29 3.47 -3.04
C THR A 127 -11.10 4.45 -1.87
N VAL A 128 -11.63 5.67 -1.98
CA VAL A 128 -11.60 6.68 -0.91
C VAL A 128 -12.54 6.29 0.22
N GLU A 129 -13.78 5.88 -0.08
CA GLU A 129 -14.73 5.44 0.95
C GLU A 129 -14.24 4.20 1.72
N VAL A 130 -13.64 3.24 1.01
CA VAL A 130 -13.08 2.03 1.63
C VAL A 130 -11.85 2.38 2.49
N GLN A 131 -11.02 3.32 2.06
CA GLN A 131 -9.90 3.81 2.87
C GLN A 131 -10.38 4.55 4.11
N GLU A 132 -11.41 5.40 3.99
CA GLU A 132 -12.01 6.14 5.10
C GLU A 132 -12.61 5.18 6.15
N LEU A 133 -13.34 4.15 5.71
CA LEU A 133 -13.89 3.10 6.58
C LEU A 133 -12.81 2.28 7.30
N VAL A 134 -11.69 2.00 6.62
CA VAL A 134 -10.55 1.30 7.23
C VAL A 134 -9.85 2.21 8.25
N VAL A 135 -9.64 3.48 7.94
CA VAL A 135 -9.02 4.47 8.85
C VAL A 135 -9.90 4.73 10.07
N SER A 136 -11.22 4.83 9.90
CA SER A 136 -12.17 4.98 11.01
C SER A 136 -12.23 3.71 11.87
N ALA A 137 -12.17 2.52 11.26
CA ALA A 137 -12.15 1.25 12.00
C ALA A 137 -10.85 1.04 12.80
N LEU A 138 -9.75 1.65 12.36
CA LEU A 138 -8.46 1.67 13.06
C LEU A 138 -8.41 2.73 14.18
N GLY A 139 -9.47 3.52 14.36
CA GLY A 139 -9.58 4.52 15.43
C GLY A 139 -8.77 5.80 15.17
N PHE A 140 -8.33 6.02 13.94
CA PHE A 140 -7.74 7.28 13.52
C PHE A 140 -8.87 8.25 13.15
N ASP A 141 -9.22 9.14 14.06
CA ASP A 141 -10.18 10.22 13.81
C ASP A 141 -9.49 11.37 13.07
N THR A 142 -9.60 11.40 11.75
CA THR A 142 -9.06 12.46 10.90
C THR A 142 -9.80 13.79 11.10
N ALA A 143 -10.94 13.82 11.81
CA ALA A 143 -11.68 15.05 12.08
C ALA A 143 -10.95 16.01 13.03
N THR A 144 -9.94 15.52 13.78
CA THR A 144 -9.22 16.36 14.76
C THR A 144 -8.21 17.32 14.11
N TYR A 145 -7.86 17.15 12.84
CA TYR A 145 -6.90 18.03 12.14
C TYR A 145 -7.54 19.16 11.32
N ALA A 146 -8.87 19.31 11.36
CA ALA A 146 -9.57 20.37 10.62
C ALA A 146 -9.76 21.68 11.40
N VAL A 147 -9.13 21.86 12.57
CA VAL A 147 -9.32 23.06 13.40
C VAL A 147 -7.99 23.62 13.89
N GLU A 148 -7.18 24.16 12.99
CA GLU A 148 -6.27 25.28 13.30
C GLU A 148 -6.21 26.21 12.07
N ASP A 149 -7.35 26.82 11.75
CA ASP A 149 -7.42 28.08 11.01
C ASP A 149 -8.15 29.10 11.92
N VAL A 150 -7.40 29.69 12.85
CA VAL A 150 -7.70 30.93 13.61
C VAL A 150 -6.31 31.41 14.07
N GLU A 151 -5.72 32.54 13.68
CA GLU A 151 -6.19 33.88 13.32
C GLU A 151 -5.14 34.58 12.43
#